data_AF-A0A9R1UMK1-F1
#
_entry.id   AF-A0A9R1UMK1-F1
#
_cell.length_a   1.000
_cell.length_b   1.000
_cell.length_c   1.000
_cell.angle_alpha   90.00
_cell.angle_beta   90.00
_cell.angle_gamma   90.00
#
_symmetry.space_group_name_H-M   'P 1'
#
loop_
_entity.id
_entity.type
_entity.pdbx_description
1 polymer ?
#
loop_
_entity_poly.entity_id
_entity_poly.type
_entity_poly.pdbx_seq_one_letter_code
_entity_poly.pdbx_strand_id
1 'polypeptide(L)'
;MFNLQRSQFVQVFNNSPDETAYFRMMLNRESITNATVMFQPSLISYSFNSLPSPALLDVAPISTDRILLLDSYFSVVVFHGKTIAQWRNNGYQHQPEHQAKFLLAKLNPSATYNNEVAKARMDVIFTDDVNLQVLFEHLQRLAVQTS
;
A
#
# COMPACT_ATOMS: atom_id res chain seq x y z
N MET A 1 -11.92 13.13 0.78
CA MET A 1 -11.39 14.30 0.04
C MET A 1 -9.87 14.36 0.00
N PHE A 2 -9.13 13.97 1.05
CA PHE A 2 -7.66 14.07 1.09
C PHE A 2 -6.93 13.44 -0.11
N ASN A 3 -7.19 12.16 -0.41
CA ASN A 3 -6.47 11.47 -1.50
C ASN A 3 -6.78 12.06 -2.88
N LEU A 4 -8.03 12.48 -3.12
CA LEU A 4 -8.43 13.11 -4.38
C LEU A 4 -7.64 14.39 -4.66
N GLN A 5 -7.46 15.25 -3.66
CA GLN A 5 -6.73 16.52 -3.80
C GLN A 5 -5.25 16.35 -4.12
N ARG A 6 -4.67 15.20 -3.75
CA ARG A 6 -3.27 14.82 -4.03
C ARG A 6 -3.12 13.87 -5.21
N SER A 7 -4.23 13.47 -5.82
CA SER A 7 -4.22 12.58 -6.96
C SER A 7 -3.75 13.30 -8.22
N GLN A 8 -3.22 12.51 -9.16
CA GLN A 8 -2.84 12.95 -10.51
C GLN A 8 -3.97 13.57 -11.34
N PHE A 9 -5.23 13.44 -10.90
CA PHE A 9 -6.37 14.10 -11.54
C PHE A 9 -6.40 15.61 -11.28
N VAL A 10 -5.96 16.01 -10.08
CA VAL A 10 -5.96 17.40 -9.59
C VAL A 10 -4.55 17.99 -9.64
N GLN A 11 -3.56 17.30 -9.10
CA GLN A 11 -2.15 17.71 -9.13
C GLN A 11 -1.46 17.11 -10.35
N VAL A 12 -1.21 17.96 -11.35
CA VAL A 12 -0.64 17.55 -12.65
C VAL A 12 0.87 17.79 -12.75
N PHE A 13 1.51 18.17 -11.64
CA PHE A 13 2.96 18.32 -11.60
C PHE A 13 3.64 16.97 -11.85
N ASN A 14 4.70 16.96 -12.64
CA ASN A 14 5.42 15.75 -13.08
C ASN A 14 4.63 14.81 -14.03
N ASN A 15 3.47 15.22 -14.54
CA ASN A 15 2.72 14.49 -15.58
C ASN A 15 2.75 15.23 -16.91
N SER A 16 2.74 14.49 -18.02
CA SER A 16 2.57 15.11 -19.34
C SER A 16 1.11 15.57 -19.58
N PRO A 17 0.87 16.51 -20.51
CA PRO A 17 -0.50 16.91 -20.87
C PRO A 17 -1.36 15.73 -21.36
N ASP A 18 -0.77 14.83 -22.15
CA ASP A 18 -1.45 13.67 -22.71
C ASP A 18 -1.79 12.63 -21.63
N GLU A 19 -0.87 12.39 -20.71
CA GLU A 19 -1.07 11.50 -19.56
C GLU A 19 -2.17 12.03 -18.62
N THR A 20 -2.18 13.34 -18.37
CA THR A 20 -3.25 13.99 -17.62
C THR A 20 -4.60 13.84 -18.31
N ALA A 21 -4.65 14.04 -19.63
CA ALA A 21 -5.87 13.85 -20.42
C ALA A 21 -6.35 12.39 -20.38
N TYR A 22 -5.43 11.44 -20.47
CA TYR A 22 -5.72 10.01 -20.37
C TYR A 22 -6.36 9.66 -19.01
N PHE A 23 -5.75 10.07 -17.89
CA PHE A 23 -6.29 9.79 -16.56
C PHE A 23 -7.69 10.40 -16.39
N ARG A 24 -7.87 11.67 -16.76
CA ARG A 24 -9.19 12.33 -16.67
C ARG A 24 -10.22 11.68 -17.57
N MET A 25 -9.84 11.25 -18.77
CA MET A 25 -10.74 10.52 -19.66
C MET A 25 -11.18 9.21 -19.02
N MET A 26 -10.24 8.41 -18.50
CA MET A 26 -10.56 7.13 -17.86
C MET A 26 -11.48 7.31 -16.66
N LEU A 27 -11.21 8.30 -15.82
CA LEU A 27 -12.07 8.60 -14.67
C LEU A 27 -13.53 8.90 -15.06
N ASN A 28 -13.75 9.63 -16.15
CA ASN A 28 -15.10 9.97 -16.62
C ASN A 28 -15.82 8.81 -17.33
N ARG A 29 -15.10 7.75 -17.70
CA ARG A 29 -15.66 6.59 -18.40
C ARG A 29 -15.94 5.39 -17.49
N GLU A 30 -15.30 5.37 -16.32
CA GLU A 30 -15.32 4.23 -15.43
C GLU A 30 -16.44 4.25 -14.40
N SER A 31 -16.76 3.08 -13.86
CA SER A 31 -17.76 2.94 -12.81
C SER A 31 -17.30 3.57 -11.50
N ILE A 32 -18.25 3.89 -10.61
CA ILE A 32 -17.96 4.45 -9.27
C ILE A 32 -17.01 3.55 -8.49
N THR A 33 -17.17 2.22 -8.60
CA THR A 33 -16.30 1.25 -7.93
C THR A 33 -14.85 1.39 -8.39
N ASN A 34 -14.61 1.45 -9.69
CA ASN A 34 -13.27 1.59 -10.25
C ASN A 34 -12.67 2.97 -9.99
N ALA A 35 -13.48 4.03 -10.13
CA ALA A 35 -13.09 5.40 -9.79
C ALA A 35 -12.65 5.52 -8.32
N THR A 36 -13.30 4.80 -7.40
CA THR A 36 -12.90 4.79 -5.98
C THR A 36 -11.49 4.26 -5.80
N VAL A 37 -11.11 3.18 -6.50
CA VAL A 37 -9.75 2.61 -6.45
C VAL A 37 -8.73 3.58 -7.08
N MET A 38 -9.12 4.34 -8.11
CA MET A 38 -8.25 5.36 -8.70
C MET A 38 -7.94 6.51 -7.74
N PHE A 39 -8.90 6.90 -6.88
CA PHE A 39 -8.71 7.97 -5.90
C PHE A 39 -8.10 7.48 -4.60
N GLN A 40 -8.44 6.27 -4.19
CA GLN A 40 -8.03 5.66 -2.95
C GLN A 40 -7.44 4.28 -3.26
N PRO A 41 -6.14 4.23 -3.60
CA PRO A 41 -5.44 2.98 -3.80
C PRO A 41 -5.62 2.06 -2.60
N SER A 42 -5.60 0.75 -2.85
CA SER A 42 -5.58 -0.22 -1.77
C SER A 42 -4.16 -0.73 -1.55
N LEU A 43 -3.76 -0.86 -0.29
CA LEU A 43 -2.49 -1.45 0.10
C LEU A 43 -2.77 -2.72 0.88
N ILE A 44 -2.27 -3.86 0.42
CA ILE A 44 -2.40 -5.14 1.10
C ILE A 44 -1.03 -5.55 1.61
N SER A 45 -0.94 -5.84 2.91
CA SER A 45 0.28 -6.30 3.55
C SER A 45 0.27 -7.82 3.68
N TYR A 46 1.33 -8.45 3.20
CA TYR A 46 1.62 -9.86 3.35
C TYR A 46 2.78 -10.05 4.30
N SER A 47 2.60 -10.97 5.24
CA SER A 47 3.58 -11.37 6.23
C SER A 47 3.56 -12.89 6.33
N PHE A 48 4.62 -13.49 6.86
CA PHE A 48 4.65 -14.92 7.14
C PHE A 48 3.80 -15.30 8.36
N ASN A 49 3.56 -14.35 9.26
CA ASN A 49 2.97 -14.62 10.57
C ASN A 49 1.47 -14.31 10.63
N SER A 50 0.91 -13.70 9.59
CA SER A 50 -0.49 -13.28 9.55
C SER A 50 -1.06 -13.42 8.17
N LEU A 51 -2.38 -13.64 8.11
CA LEU A 51 -3.11 -13.58 6.85
C LEU A 51 -2.97 -12.19 6.19
N PRO A 52 -3.12 -12.11 4.86
CA PRO A 52 -3.08 -10.83 4.15
C PRO A 52 -4.14 -9.88 4.71
N SER A 53 -3.70 -8.69 5.13
CA SER A 53 -4.59 -7.69 5.73
C SER A 53 -4.46 -6.34 5.01
N PRO A 54 -5.55 -5.57 4.90
CA PRO A 54 -5.49 -4.19 4.43
C PRO A 54 -4.54 -3.37 5.32
N ALA A 55 -3.72 -2.54 4.69
CA ALA A 55 -2.80 -1.62 5.33
C ALA A 55 -3.15 -0.18 4.95
N LEU A 56 -2.82 0.77 5.83
CA LEU A 56 -2.98 2.19 5.52
C LEU A 56 -1.96 2.62 4.47
N LEU A 57 -2.34 3.55 3.59
CA LEU A 57 -1.41 4.21 2.67
C LEU A 57 -0.53 5.20 3.43
N ASP A 58 0.41 4.65 4.20
CA ASP A 58 1.37 5.40 5.01
C ASP A 58 2.72 4.66 4.99
N VAL A 59 3.76 5.31 5.53
CA VAL A 59 5.09 4.74 5.68
C VAL A 59 5.10 3.65 6.76
N ALA A 60 4.19 3.70 7.73
CA ALA A 60 4.11 2.73 8.83
C ALA A 60 4.07 1.24 8.39
N PRO A 61 3.32 0.84 7.36
CA PRO A 61 3.35 -0.53 6.85
C PRO A 61 4.64 -0.95 6.13
N ILE A 62 5.53 -0.02 5.79
CA ILE A 62 6.83 -0.33 5.16
C ILE A 62 7.72 -1.01 6.21
N SER A 63 7.89 -2.32 6.06
CA SER A 63 8.70 -3.15 6.96
C SER A 63 9.63 -4.06 6.15
N THR A 64 10.77 -4.43 6.75
CA THR A 64 11.79 -5.27 6.11
C THR A 64 11.31 -6.68 5.79
N ASP A 65 10.33 -7.17 6.53
CA ASP A 65 9.88 -8.57 6.50
C ASP A 65 8.46 -8.71 5.92
N ARG A 66 7.98 -7.70 5.20
CA ARG A 66 6.64 -7.69 4.60
C ARG A 66 6.72 -7.47 3.09
N ILE A 67 5.75 -8.06 2.39
CA ILE A 67 5.48 -7.74 0.98
C ILE A 67 4.26 -6.85 0.97
N LEU A 68 4.32 -5.74 0.26
CA LEU A 68 3.18 -4.83 0.09
C LEU A 68 2.71 -4.87 -1.36
N LEU A 69 1.41 -5.06 -1.55
CA LEU A 69 0.75 -4.96 -2.85
C LEU A 69 -0.06 -3.66 -2.86
N LEU A 70 0.40 -2.69 -3.64
CA LEU A 70 -0.36 -1.48 -3.91
C LEU A 70 -1.12 -1.67 -5.22
N ASP A 71 -2.43 -1.50 -5.17
CA ASP A 71 -3.29 -1.41 -6.35
C ASP A 71 -3.89 -0.02 -6.44
N SER A 72 -3.49 0.74 -7.47
CA SER A 72 -3.96 2.10 -7.75
C SER A 72 -4.73 2.21 -9.07
N TYR A 73 -5.36 1.10 -9.52
CA TYR A 73 -6.07 0.93 -10.80
C TYR A 73 -5.17 1.04 -12.04
N PHE A 74 -4.42 2.13 -12.20
CA PHE A 74 -3.51 2.34 -13.34
C PHE A 74 -2.21 1.53 -13.24
N SER A 75 -1.83 1.14 -12.02
CA SER A 75 -0.62 0.37 -11.76
C SER A 75 -0.80 -0.52 -10.55
N VAL A 76 -0.20 -1.71 -10.62
CA VAL A 76 -0.02 -2.61 -9.48
C VAL A 76 1.45 -2.64 -9.13
N VAL A 77 1.79 -2.25 -7.91
CA VAL A 77 3.17 -2.20 -7.42
C VAL A 77 3.36 -3.24 -6.33
N VAL A 78 4.36 -4.11 -6.51
CA VAL A 78 4.76 -5.10 -5.49
C VAL A 78 6.06 -4.65 -4.85
N PHE A 79 5.97 -4.18 -3.61
CA PHE A 79 7.13 -3.84 -2.80
C PHE A 79 7.57 -5.04 -1.97
N HIS A 80 8.86 -5.33 -1.99
CA HIS A 80 9.47 -6.38 -1.18
C HIS A 80 10.33 -5.72 -0.11
N GLY A 81 10.05 -5.99 1.16
CA GLY A 81 10.91 -5.58 2.26
C GLY A 81 12.34 -6.10 2.11
N LYS A 82 13.30 -5.40 2.72
CA LYS A 82 14.74 -5.66 2.58
C LYS A 82 15.12 -7.14 2.79
N THR A 83 14.60 -7.77 3.83
CA THR A 83 14.90 -9.18 4.15
C THR A 83 14.33 -10.11 3.10
N ILE A 84 13.10 -9.86 2.66
CA ILE A 84 12.44 -10.66 1.61
C ILE A 84 13.16 -10.51 0.27
N ALA A 85 13.58 -9.30 -0.07
CA ALA A 85 14.37 -9.06 -1.28
C ALA A 85 15.70 -9.82 -1.24
N GLN A 86 16.39 -9.83 -0.08
CA GLN A 86 17.60 -10.64 0.11
C GLN A 86 17.31 -12.14 -0.06
N TRP A 87 16.23 -12.64 0.54
CA TRP A 87 15.88 -14.05 0.40
C TRP A 87 15.54 -14.44 -1.03
N ARG A 88 14.85 -13.56 -1.77
CA ARG A 88 14.55 -13.74 -3.18
C ARG A 88 15.83 -13.82 -4.02
N ASN A 89 16.77 -12.92 -3.77
CA ASN A 89 18.05 -12.88 -4.50
C ASN A 89 18.93 -14.11 -4.20
N ASN A 90 18.88 -14.61 -2.96
CA ASN A 90 19.57 -15.84 -2.56
C ASN A 90 18.86 -17.12 -3.05
N GLY A 91 17.70 -16.99 -3.69
CA GLY A 91 17.00 -18.11 -4.32
C GLY A 91 16.36 -19.11 -3.35
N TYR A 92 16.08 -18.72 -2.10
CA TYR A 92 15.49 -19.64 -1.10
C TYR A 92 14.15 -20.25 -1.56
N GLN A 93 13.40 -19.53 -2.39
CA GLN A 93 12.15 -20.01 -3.00
C GLN A 93 12.31 -21.24 -3.90
N HIS A 94 13.52 -21.52 -4.40
CA HIS A 94 13.80 -22.67 -5.25
C HIS A 94 14.28 -23.90 -4.48
N GLN A 95 14.58 -23.76 -3.18
CA GLN A 95 15.04 -24.88 -2.38
C GLN A 95 13.89 -25.86 -2.10
N PRO A 96 14.12 -27.18 -2.19
CA PRO A 96 13.08 -28.20 -2.08
C PRO A 96 12.33 -28.16 -0.74
N GLU A 97 12.99 -27.78 0.34
CA GLU A 97 12.37 -27.62 1.66
C GLU A 97 11.29 -26.51 1.70
N HIS A 98 11.47 -25.45 0.91
CA HIS A 98 10.51 -24.35 0.81
C HIS A 98 9.41 -24.60 -0.23
N GLN A 99 9.68 -25.42 -1.26
CA GLN A 99 8.66 -25.87 -2.22
C GLN A 99 7.58 -26.73 -1.55
N ALA A 100 7.97 -27.59 -0.60
CA ALA A 100 7.01 -28.42 0.16
C ALA A 100 6.04 -27.58 1.00
N LYS A 101 6.51 -26.49 1.61
CA LYS A 101 5.66 -25.55 2.36
C LYS A 101 4.67 -24.80 1.45
N PHE A 102 5.07 -24.48 0.23
CA PHE A 102 4.19 -23.85 -0.76
C PHE A 102 3.05 -24.78 -1.20
N LEU A 103 3.33 -26.08 -1.36
CA LEU A 103 2.30 -27.08 -1.64
C LEU A 103 1.34 -27.24 -0.45
N LEU A 104 1.84 -27.26 0.79
CA LEU A 104 1.02 -27.31 2.00
C LEU A 104 0.12 -26.07 2.17
N ALA A 105 0.64 -24.87 1.92
CA ALA A 105 -0.14 -23.62 1.98
C ALA A 105 -1.26 -23.57 0.91
N LYS A 106 -1.03 -24.16 -0.26
CA LYS A 106 -2.07 -24.32 -1.31
C LYS A 106 -3.15 -25.33 -0.94
N LEU A 107 -2.87 -26.26 -0.04
CA LEU A 107 -3.79 -27.34 0.33
C LEU A 107 -4.68 -26.98 1.52
N ASN A 108 -4.30 -26.04 2.41
CA ASN A 108 -5.14 -25.58 3.53
C ASN A 108 -4.72 -24.18 4.05
N PRO A 109 -5.54 -23.11 3.85
CA PRO A 109 -5.19 -21.75 4.27
C PRO A 109 -5.36 -21.43 5.77
N SER A 110 -5.81 -22.39 6.59
CA SER A 110 -6.31 -22.11 7.95
C SER A 110 -5.31 -22.35 9.09
N ALA A 111 -4.08 -22.80 8.81
CA ALA A 111 -3.19 -23.30 9.86
C ALA A 111 -1.79 -22.69 9.81
N THR A 112 -1.58 -21.54 10.46
CA THR A 112 -0.33 -21.12 11.17
C THR A 112 -0.37 -19.62 11.49
N TYR A 113 0.11 -19.07 12.61
CA TYR A 113 0.54 -19.56 13.93
C TYR A 113 0.58 -18.27 14.78
N ASN A 114 -0.04 -18.24 15.95
CA ASN A 114 0.07 -17.09 16.87
C ASN A 114 1.51 -17.02 17.40
N ASN A 115 2.18 -15.88 17.27
CA ASN A 115 2.86 -15.30 18.43
C ASN A 115 3.27 -13.84 18.23
N GLU A 116 3.13 -13.14 19.35
CA GLU A 116 3.56 -11.80 19.65
C GLU A 116 5.10 -11.71 19.62
N VAL A 117 5.63 -10.49 19.55
CA VAL A 117 7.06 -10.10 19.57
C VAL A 117 7.67 -9.82 18.18
N ALA A 118 7.66 -8.54 17.79
CA ALA A 118 8.81 -7.84 17.21
C ALA A 118 8.46 -6.36 16.96
N LYS A 119 8.69 -5.54 17.99
CA LYS A 119 8.67 -4.07 17.93
C LYS A 119 10.08 -3.60 17.55
N ALA A 120 10.15 -2.47 16.84
CA ALA A 120 11.30 -1.59 16.58
C ALA A 120 12.11 -1.85 15.29
N ARG A 121 11.90 -1.01 14.27
CA ARG A 121 12.72 0.19 13.99
C ARG A 121 12.05 0.99 12.86
N MET A 122 11.72 2.24 13.14
CA MET A 122 11.02 3.14 12.24
C MET A 122 12.09 3.86 11.41
N ASP A 123 12.29 3.44 10.16
CA ASP A 123 13.11 4.19 9.21
C ASP A 123 12.28 5.39 8.74
N VAL A 124 12.75 6.58 9.10
CA VAL A 124 12.12 7.86 8.77
C VAL A 124 12.46 8.21 7.32
N ILE A 125 11.47 8.13 6.44
CA ILE A 125 11.54 8.67 5.07
C ILE A 125 10.98 10.09 5.13
N PHE A 126 11.80 11.08 4.77
CA PHE A 126 11.39 12.48 4.65
C PHE A 126 10.59 12.65 3.35
N THR A 127 9.27 12.71 3.47
CA THR A 127 8.40 13.24 2.42
C THR A 127 7.85 14.58 2.91
N ASP A 128 7.83 15.59 2.04
CA ASP A 128 7.28 16.92 2.34
C ASP A 128 5.73 16.94 2.31
N ASP A 129 5.09 15.78 2.30
CA ASP A 129 3.65 15.64 2.23
C ASP A 129 3.01 15.77 3.62
N VAL A 130 2.04 16.69 3.74
CA VAL A 130 1.21 16.80 4.95
C VAL A 130 0.51 15.46 5.21
N ASN A 131 0.89 14.80 6.30
CA ASN A 131 0.30 13.55 6.78
C ASN A 131 -1.22 13.69 6.97
N LEU A 132 -1.97 12.63 6.64
CA LEU A 132 -3.41 12.49 6.89
C LEU A 132 -3.81 12.96 8.30
N GLN A 133 -3.02 12.59 9.31
CA GLN A 133 -3.30 12.94 10.70
C GLN A 133 -3.26 14.46 10.92
N VAL A 134 -2.28 15.14 10.35
CA VAL A 134 -2.13 16.60 10.42
C VAL A 134 -3.27 17.31 9.67
N LEU A 135 -3.75 16.75 8.56
CA LEU A 135 -4.94 17.28 7.88
C LEU A 135 -6.18 17.17 8.77
N PHE A 136 -6.42 16.01 9.40
CA PHE A 136 -7.58 15.82 10.28
C PHE A 136 -7.56 16.80 11.46
N GLU A 137 -6.40 17.02 12.08
CA GLU A 137 -6.26 18.00 13.15
C GLU A 137 -6.58 19.43 12.70
N HIS A 138 -6.11 19.84 11.51
CA HIS A 138 -6.45 21.16 10.96
C HIS A 138 -7.93 21.29 10.62
N LEU A 139 -8.53 20.26 10.00
CA LEU A 139 -9.96 20.23 9.70
C LEU A 139 -10.82 20.31 10.96
N GLN A 140 -10.44 19.59 12.03
CA GLN A 140 -11.12 19.65 13.32
C GLN A 140 -11.05 21.05 13.93
N ARG A 141 -9.88 21.70 13.91
CA ARG A 141 -9.73 23.08 14.41
C ARG A 141 -10.61 24.07 13.63
N LEU A 142 -10.61 23.99 12.30
CA LEU A 142 -11.42 24.87 11.46
C LEU A 142 -12.93 24.60 11.61
N ALA A 143 -13.33 23.34 11.77
CA ALA A 143 -14.74 22.96 11.95
C ALA A 143 -15.32 23.45 13.28
N VAL A 144 -14.50 23.54 14.33
CA VAL A 144 -14.92 24.02 15.66
C VAL A 144 -14.86 25.55 15.76
N GLN A 145 -14.17 26.24 14.85
CA GLN A 145 -14.11 27.71 14.76
C GLN A 145 -15.40 28.37 14.24
N THR A 146 -16.52 27.65 14.13
CA THR A 146 -17.81 28.24 13.79
C THR A 146 -18.39 29.00 14.98
N SER A 147 -18.17 30.32 14.98
CA SER A 147 -18.70 31.38 15.87
C SER A 147 -18.01 31.56 17.23
#